data_AF-A0A563EEJ4-F1
#
_entry.id   AF-A0A563EEJ4-F1
#
_cell.length_a   1.000
_cell.length_b   1.000
_cell.length_c   1.000
_cell.angle_alpha   90.00
_cell.angle_beta   90.00
_cell.angle_gamma   90.00
#
_symmetry.space_group_name_H-M   'P 1'
#
loop_
_entity.id
_entity.type
_entity.pdbx_description
1 polymer ?
#
loop_
_entity_poly.entity_id
_entity_poly.type
_entity_poly.pdbx_seq_one_letter_code
_entity_poly.pdbx_strand_id
1 'polypeptide(L)'
;MTARILKVEFRRSTALPLAALIGGLGAAMMYATLRGWGGRWMTAALWQREYLFILLPFGLGAGAWQARRESLSKVGELFASTARPRWRRVIPTASALGIAACVGYLAMFAAAAAQVAGVATYFTSAIALVVAIGTLAMVTAVWLGFAIGVLSPSPFTAPVLIVVGLTAFLRLLPGEGKAAPLTLMLSRPSDDFSKISPSVHIGQFVWLAALTAAALVLVGASGPQRRILAAAPTLLGLLATLTILPGEREDIAVPDQDAVALVCTQDEPMICVSKVHESTLPDVRTPARDALSVLAAKLPDGPTSAVEATVPWQDTRAQSAQPGVLPMDVEVDSRGRLAMTSGELRAQLVDGAGTRPCAYILAQPDRNVHVRHHAARTVVGAWLLGAPPPSTSGELVLKSYAALQALSADEQRSRVVAMRAAAATCDGSDLLDVLAK
;
A
#
# COMPACT_ATOMS: atom_id res chain seq x y z
N MET A 1 7.54 -42.40 -4.69
CA MET A 1 7.14 -42.73 -3.28
C MET A 1 6.76 -41.49 -2.46
N THR A 2 7.47 -40.37 -2.61
CA THR A 2 7.25 -39.08 -1.92
C THR A 2 5.87 -38.45 -2.15
N ALA A 3 5.34 -38.45 -3.37
CA ALA A 3 4.03 -37.85 -3.67
C ALA A 3 2.84 -38.53 -2.96
N ARG A 4 2.89 -39.86 -2.78
CA ARG A 4 1.81 -40.62 -2.12
C ARG A 4 1.75 -40.32 -0.62
N ILE A 5 2.91 -40.18 0.02
CA ILE A 5 3.03 -39.78 1.42
C ILE A 5 2.48 -38.37 1.61
N LEU A 6 2.87 -37.42 0.75
CA LEU A 6 2.40 -36.05 0.81
C LEU A 6 0.86 -35.97 0.65
N LYS A 7 0.27 -36.72 -0.28
CA LYS A 7 -1.18 -36.78 -0.48
C LYS A 7 -1.94 -37.29 0.75
N VAL A 8 -1.38 -38.29 1.45
CA VAL A 8 -1.97 -38.81 2.69
C VAL A 8 -1.89 -37.77 3.79
N GLU A 9 -0.74 -37.10 3.93
CA GLU A 9 -0.55 -36.05 4.92
C GLU A 9 -1.49 -34.86 4.67
N PHE A 10 -1.72 -34.44 3.43
CA PHE A 10 -2.68 -33.38 3.11
C PHE A 10 -4.11 -33.70 3.58
N ARG A 11 -4.53 -34.96 3.47
CA ARG A 11 -5.87 -35.41 3.89
C ARG A 11 -6.00 -35.57 5.40
N ARG A 12 -4.92 -35.95 6.09
CA ARG A 12 -4.95 -36.23 7.52
C ARG A 12 -4.55 -35.04 8.37
N SER A 13 -3.71 -34.13 7.90
CA SER A 13 -3.22 -32.97 8.64
C SER A 13 -4.20 -31.79 8.63
N THR A 14 -3.85 -30.72 9.34
CA THR A 14 -4.56 -29.43 9.28
C THR A 14 -4.18 -28.57 8.07
N ALA A 15 -3.43 -29.12 7.10
CA ALA A 15 -2.99 -28.39 5.91
C ALA A 15 -4.16 -27.84 5.09
N LEU A 16 -5.20 -28.64 4.81
CA LEU A 16 -6.37 -28.18 4.04
C LEU A 16 -7.16 -27.07 4.77
N PRO A 17 -7.56 -27.25 6.06
CA PRO A 17 -8.17 -26.17 6.83
C PRO A 17 -7.31 -24.90 6.91
N LEU A 18 -5.99 -25.04 7.02
CA LEU A 18 -5.06 -23.92 7.05
C LEU A 18 -5.05 -23.15 5.72
N ALA A 19 -4.94 -23.85 4.60
CA ALA A 19 -5.00 -23.23 3.27
C ALA A 19 -6.33 -22.52 3.04
N ALA A 20 -7.45 -23.16 3.43
CA ALA A 20 -8.79 -22.58 3.33
C ALA A 20 -8.95 -21.36 4.26
N LEU A 21 -8.40 -21.41 5.47
CA LEU A 21 -8.41 -20.26 6.39
C LEU A 21 -7.60 -19.10 5.82
N ILE A 22 -6.34 -19.31 5.44
CA ILE A 22 -5.47 -18.24 4.91
C ILE A 22 -6.04 -17.68 3.60
N GLY A 23 -6.39 -18.54 2.66
CA GLY A 23 -6.91 -18.14 1.36
C GLY A 23 -8.30 -17.52 1.46
N GLY A 24 -9.21 -18.14 2.20
CA GLY A 24 -10.59 -17.67 2.35
C GLY A 24 -10.71 -16.40 3.17
N LEU A 25 -10.08 -16.35 4.36
CA LEU A 25 -10.06 -15.14 5.18
C LEU A 25 -9.30 -14.01 4.47
N GLY A 26 -8.13 -14.31 3.90
CA GLY A 26 -7.35 -13.34 3.15
C GLY A 26 -8.10 -12.78 1.95
N ALA A 27 -8.75 -13.62 1.15
CA ALA A 27 -9.56 -13.17 0.02
C ALA A 27 -10.78 -12.35 0.47
N ALA A 28 -11.46 -12.74 1.55
CA ALA A 28 -12.57 -11.98 2.12
C ALA A 28 -12.12 -10.58 2.59
N MET A 29 -10.95 -10.49 3.24
CA MET A 29 -10.36 -9.23 3.66
C MET A 29 -9.97 -8.35 2.48
N MET A 30 -9.33 -8.91 1.46
CA MET A 30 -9.05 -8.20 0.21
C MET A 30 -10.35 -7.66 -0.42
N TYR A 31 -11.38 -8.50 -0.54
CA TYR A 31 -12.66 -8.09 -1.11
C TYR A 31 -13.33 -6.97 -0.31
N ALA A 32 -13.29 -7.02 1.02
CA ALA A 32 -13.87 -6.00 1.90
C ALA A 32 -13.22 -4.62 1.73
N THR A 33 -12.00 -4.56 1.20
CA THR A 33 -11.22 -3.33 0.99
C THR A 33 -10.94 -3.05 -0.48
N LEU A 34 -11.70 -3.66 -1.39
CA LEU A 34 -11.52 -3.54 -2.84
C LEU A 34 -11.42 -2.09 -3.33
N ARG A 35 -12.13 -1.14 -2.69
CA ARG A 35 -12.03 0.29 -3.00
C ARG A 35 -10.63 0.88 -2.77
N GLY A 36 -9.87 0.34 -1.81
CA GLY A 36 -8.55 0.84 -1.44
C GLY A 36 -7.41 0.31 -2.29
N TRP A 37 -7.60 -0.73 -3.11
CA TRP A 37 -6.53 -1.35 -3.90
C TRP A 37 -6.93 -1.80 -5.31
N GLY A 38 -8.23 -1.90 -5.59
CA GLY A 38 -8.73 -2.31 -6.90
C GLY A 38 -8.18 -1.43 -8.02
N GLY A 39 -8.03 -2.00 -9.21
CA GLY A 39 -7.44 -1.30 -10.35
C GLY A 39 -5.92 -1.13 -10.32
N ARG A 40 -5.22 -1.61 -9.28
CA ARG A 40 -3.79 -1.28 -9.05
C ARG A 40 -2.99 -2.47 -8.55
N TRP A 41 -2.05 -2.97 -9.36
CA TRP A 41 -1.31 -4.20 -9.06
C TRP A 41 -0.38 -4.10 -7.84
N MET A 42 0.43 -3.05 -7.77
CA MET A 42 1.38 -2.86 -6.65
C MET A 42 0.62 -2.68 -5.33
N THR A 43 -0.40 -1.81 -5.35
CA THR A 43 -1.23 -1.55 -4.18
C THR A 43 -1.96 -2.82 -3.73
N ALA A 44 -2.48 -3.65 -4.64
CA ALA A 44 -3.05 -4.96 -4.28
C ALA A 44 -2.05 -5.88 -3.55
N ALA A 45 -0.80 -5.95 -4.02
CA ALA A 45 0.24 -6.77 -3.39
C ALA A 45 0.65 -6.21 -2.00
N LEU A 46 0.70 -4.89 -1.86
CA LEU A 46 0.99 -4.23 -0.58
C LEU A 46 -0.13 -4.44 0.45
N TRP A 47 -1.41 -4.34 0.06
CA TRP A 47 -2.55 -4.65 0.93
C TRP A 47 -2.57 -6.13 1.34
N GLN A 48 -2.30 -7.03 0.39
CA GLN A 48 -2.17 -8.46 0.69
C GLN A 48 -1.08 -8.73 1.72
N ARG A 49 0.05 -8.03 1.59
CA ARG A 49 1.17 -8.10 2.51
C ARG A 49 0.83 -7.47 3.86
N GLU A 50 0.10 -6.35 3.89
CA GLU A 50 -0.39 -5.72 5.12
C GLU A 50 -1.19 -6.73 5.92
N TYR A 51 -2.07 -7.53 5.30
CA TYR A 51 -2.85 -8.56 6.00
C TYR A 51 -2.06 -9.69 6.67
N LEU A 52 -0.74 -9.79 6.45
CA LEU A 52 0.11 -10.71 7.20
C LEU A 52 0.09 -10.45 8.71
N PHE A 53 -0.24 -9.24 9.18
CA PHE A 53 -0.35 -8.98 10.62
C PHE A 53 -1.43 -9.84 11.29
N ILE A 54 -2.48 -10.17 10.55
CA ILE A 54 -3.55 -11.07 10.99
C ILE A 54 -3.16 -12.51 10.66
N LEU A 55 -2.69 -12.78 9.44
CA LEU A 55 -2.47 -14.15 8.96
C LEU A 55 -1.28 -14.87 9.64
N LEU A 56 -0.19 -14.16 9.97
CA LEU A 56 1.00 -14.78 10.59
C LEU A 56 0.71 -15.38 11.98
N PRO A 57 0.00 -14.70 12.91
CA PRO A 57 -0.47 -15.31 14.15
C PRO A 57 -1.28 -16.60 13.95
N PHE A 58 -2.20 -16.63 12.97
CA PHE A 58 -2.95 -17.84 12.65
C PHE A 58 -2.05 -18.95 12.11
N GLY A 59 -1.03 -18.62 11.31
CA GLY A 59 0.00 -19.55 10.87
C GLY A 59 0.77 -20.17 12.02
N LEU A 60 1.25 -19.34 12.96
CA LEU A 60 1.92 -19.79 14.18
C LEU A 60 1.03 -20.74 14.99
N GLY A 61 -0.23 -20.36 15.22
CA GLY A 61 -1.20 -21.18 15.94
C GLY A 61 -1.47 -22.52 15.25
N ALA A 62 -1.67 -22.53 13.94
CA ALA A 62 -1.94 -23.73 13.15
C ALA A 62 -0.76 -24.70 13.14
N GLY A 63 0.47 -24.19 13.02
CA GLY A 63 1.69 -24.99 13.14
C GLY A 63 1.79 -25.65 14.52
N ALA A 64 1.59 -24.88 15.60
CA ALA A 64 1.67 -25.40 16.97
C ALA A 64 0.57 -26.44 17.26
N TRP A 65 -0.63 -26.21 16.75
CA TRP A 65 -1.73 -27.16 16.87
C TRP A 65 -1.44 -28.48 16.15
N GLN A 66 -0.88 -28.43 14.94
CA GLN A 66 -0.50 -29.65 14.21
C GLN A 66 0.58 -30.44 14.98
N ALA A 67 1.59 -29.77 15.52
CA ALA A 67 2.62 -30.42 16.35
C ALA A 67 2.03 -31.10 17.60
N ARG A 68 1.04 -30.45 18.25
CA ARG A 68 0.30 -31.05 19.37
C ARG A 68 -0.44 -32.31 18.93
N ARG A 69 -1.13 -32.29 17.79
CA ARG A 69 -1.86 -33.46 17.27
C ARG A 69 -0.95 -34.67 17.06
N GLU A 70 0.27 -34.43 16.57
CA GLU A 70 1.29 -35.49 16.45
C GLU A 70 1.70 -36.04 17.82
N SER A 71 1.93 -35.17 18.81
CA SER A 71 2.28 -35.60 20.18
C SER A 71 1.18 -36.43 20.86
N LEU A 72 -0.10 -36.10 20.61
CA LEU A 72 -1.25 -36.82 21.17
C LEU A 72 -1.41 -38.23 20.60
N SER A 73 -0.85 -38.51 19.42
CA SER A 73 -0.95 -39.83 18.80
C SER A 73 -0.08 -40.88 19.52
N LYS A 74 0.73 -40.49 20.51
CA LYS A 74 1.58 -41.34 21.39
C LYS A 74 2.47 -42.38 20.69
N VAL A 75 2.60 -42.32 19.38
CA VAL A 75 3.47 -43.18 18.57
C VAL A 75 4.98 -42.91 18.77
N GLY A 76 5.33 -41.95 19.64
CA GLY A 76 6.71 -41.57 19.94
C GLY A 76 7.58 -42.75 20.38
N GLU A 77 7.06 -43.65 21.22
CA GLU A 77 7.79 -44.82 21.72
C GLU A 77 7.98 -45.88 20.63
N LEU A 78 6.95 -46.14 19.82
CA LEU A 78 7.01 -47.02 18.64
C LEU A 78 8.02 -46.54 17.59
N PHE A 79 8.21 -45.22 17.47
CA PHE A 79 9.22 -44.68 16.56
C PHE A 79 10.58 -44.48 17.21
N ALA A 80 10.66 -44.39 18.54
CA ALA A 80 11.93 -44.35 19.27
C ALA A 80 12.70 -45.67 19.16
N SER A 81 11.98 -46.79 19.01
CA SER A 81 12.60 -48.11 18.74
C SER A 81 13.10 -48.27 17.30
N THR A 82 12.76 -47.37 16.38
CA THR A 82 13.31 -47.35 15.02
C THR A 82 14.47 -46.36 14.91
N ALA A 83 15.59 -46.76 14.33
CA ALA A 83 16.82 -45.96 14.19
C ALA A 83 16.70 -44.74 13.24
N ARG A 84 15.49 -44.26 12.92
CA ARG A 84 15.28 -43.15 11.99
C ARG A 84 15.46 -41.79 12.67
N PRO A 85 16.27 -40.89 12.09
CA PRO A 85 16.49 -39.57 12.65
C PRO A 85 15.19 -38.76 12.67
N ARG A 86 15.02 -37.93 13.70
CA ARG A 86 13.79 -37.16 13.97
C ARG A 86 13.36 -36.29 12.79
N TRP A 87 14.31 -35.67 12.08
CA TRP A 87 14.02 -34.80 10.94
C TRP A 87 13.27 -35.51 9.81
N ARG A 88 13.59 -36.77 9.50
CA ARG A 88 12.91 -37.54 8.44
C ARG A 88 11.43 -37.80 8.74
N ARG A 89 11.05 -37.77 10.02
CA ARG A 89 9.66 -37.96 10.46
C ARG A 89 8.84 -36.69 10.33
N VAL A 90 9.46 -35.55 10.64
CA VAL A 90 8.75 -34.27 10.75
C VAL A 90 8.70 -33.51 9.43
N ILE A 91 9.71 -33.66 8.57
CA ILE A 91 9.76 -32.95 7.28
C ILE A 91 8.49 -33.13 6.44
N PRO A 92 7.89 -34.33 6.28
CA PRO A 92 6.69 -34.49 5.48
C PRO A 92 5.52 -33.61 5.96
N THR A 93 5.24 -33.61 7.26
CA THR A 93 4.16 -32.78 7.84
C THR A 93 4.48 -31.29 7.72
N ALA A 94 5.70 -30.89 8.09
CA ALA A 94 6.13 -29.50 7.99
C ALA A 94 6.07 -28.99 6.54
N SER A 95 6.43 -29.84 5.57
CA SER A 95 6.34 -29.54 4.14
C SER A 95 4.88 -29.41 3.69
N ALA A 96 4.00 -30.32 4.11
CA ALA A 96 2.56 -30.23 3.77
C ALA A 96 1.93 -28.93 4.31
N LEU A 97 2.25 -28.57 5.55
CA LEU A 97 1.82 -27.30 6.15
C LEU A 97 2.40 -26.08 5.43
N GLY A 98 3.69 -26.10 5.09
CA GLY A 98 4.35 -25.02 4.35
C GLY A 98 3.73 -24.84 2.96
N ILE A 99 3.50 -25.93 2.22
CA ILE A 99 2.83 -25.87 0.92
C ILE A 99 1.40 -25.35 1.07
N ALA A 100 0.65 -25.78 2.09
CA ALA A 100 -0.69 -25.25 2.35
C ALA A 100 -0.70 -23.75 2.64
N ALA A 101 0.26 -23.26 3.43
CA ALA A 101 0.46 -21.84 3.66
C ALA A 101 0.78 -21.08 2.37
N CYS A 102 1.68 -21.62 1.53
CA CYS A 102 1.97 -21.04 0.22
C CYS A 102 0.71 -20.97 -0.65
N VAL A 103 -0.01 -22.08 -0.79
CA VAL A 103 -1.22 -22.15 -1.62
C VAL A 103 -2.30 -21.21 -1.11
N GLY A 104 -2.54 -21.16 0.20
CA GLY A 104 -3.51 -20.24 0.80
C GLY A 104 -3.17 -18.78 0.52
N TYR A 105 -1.91 -18.38 0.74
CA TYR A 105 -1.47 -17.01 0.50
C TYR A 105 -1.48 -16.64 -0.98
N LEU A 106 -1.07 -17.55 -1.87
CA LEU A 106 -1.15 -17.34 -3.32
C LEU A 106 -2.59 -17.33 -3.82
N ALA A 107 -3.50 -18.12 -3.24
CA ALA A 107 -4.92 -18.08 -3.58
C ALA A 107 -5.56 -16.74 -3.21
N MET A 108 -5.17 -16.17 -2.07
CA MET A 108 -5.55 -14.80 -1.70
C MET A 108 -5.06 -13.78 -2.74
N PHE A 109 -3.80 -13.86 -3.19
CA PHE A 109 -3.31 -12.98 -4.27
C PHE A 109 -4.05 -13.23 -5.58
N ALA A 110 -4.31 -14.49 -5.94
CA ALA A 110 -5.01 -14.84 -7.17
C ALA A 110 -6.44 -14.26 -7.19
N ALA A 111 -7.13 -14.23 -6.05
CA ALA A 111 -8.43 -13.57 -5.92
C ALA A 111 -8.33 -12.06 -6.18
N ALA A 112 -7.28 -11.40 -5.68
CA ALA A 112 -7.04 -9.98 -5.95
C ALA A 112 -6.63 -9.73 -7.42
N ALA A 113 -5.74 -10.57 -7.96
CA ALA A 113 -5.30 -10.54 -9.33
C ALA A 113 -6.47 -10.69 -10.31
N ALA A 114 -7.44 -11.55 -10.01
CA ALA A 114 -8.64 -11.71 -10.83
C ALA A 114 -9.47 -10.41 -10.95
N GLN A 115 -9.41 -9.53 -9.95
CA GLN A 115 -10.09 -8.23 -9.98
C GLN A 115 -9.31 -7.16 -10.76
N VAL A 116 -7.98 -7.30 -10.81
CA VAL A 116 -7.06 -6.26 -11.32
C VAL A 116 -6.59 -6.55 -12.74
N ALA A 117 -6.51 -7.82 -13.13
CA ALA A 117 -5.90 -8.24 -14.40
C ALA A 117 -6.59 -7.72 -15.66
N GLY A 118 -7.89 -7.45 -15.60
CA GLY A 118 -8.64 -6.90 -16.73
C GLY A 118 -8.62 -5.38 -16.84
N VAL A 119 -8.07 -4.67 -15.84
CA VAL A 119 -8.24 -3.22 -15.70
C VAL A 119 -6.93 -2.45 -15.50
N ALA A 120 -5.95 -3.04 -14.81
CA ALA A 120 -4.68 -2.38 -14.53
C ALA A 120 -3.64 -2.74 -15.59
N THR A 121 -3.01 -1.72 -16.16
CA THR A 121 -2.05 -1.85 -17.26
C THR A 121 -0.61 -2.04 -16.78
N TYR A 122 -0.27 -1.55 -15.59
CA TYR A 122 1.10 -1.54 -15.09
C TYR A 122 1.41 -2.73 -14.18
N PHE A 123 2.09 -3.75 -14.74
CA PHE A 123 2.59 -4.91 -14.02
C PHE A 123 4.12 -4.98 -14.06
N THR A 124 4.74 -5.18 -12.89
CA THR A 124 6.19 -5.20 -12.70
C THR A 124 6.65 -6.43 -11.92
N SER A 125 7.91 -6.80 -12.07
CA SER A 125 8.53 -7.91 -11.31
C SER A 125 8.60 -7.64 -9.80
N ALA A 126 8.57 -6.37 -9.38
CA ALA A 126 8.56 -5.98 -7.98
C ALA A 126 7.31 -6.53 -7.24
N ILE A 127 6.16 -6.62 -7.92
CA ILE A 127 4.94 -7.26 -7.38
C ILE A 127 5.21 -8.73 -7.02
N ALA A 128 5.87 -9.47 -7.92
CA ALA A 128 6.20 -10.88 -7.67
C ALA A 128 7.14 -11.03 -6.45
N LEU A 129 8.08 -10.09 -6.26
CA LEU A 129 8.98 -10.09 -5.11
C LEU A 129 8.23 -9.80 -3.79
N VAL A 130 7.31 -8.84 -3.79
CA VAL A 130 6.43 -8.55 -2.64
C VAL A 130 5.64 -9.79 -2.24
N VAL A 131 4.98 -10.43 -3.21
CA VAL A 131 4.17 -11.65 -2.98
C VAL A 131 5.06 -12.80 -2.50
N ALA A 132 6.24 -13.01 -3.11
CA ALA A 132 7.17 -14.07 -2.73
C ALA A 132 7.67 -13.94 -1.28
N ILE A 133 7.98 -12.72 -0.83
CA ILE A 133 8.39 -12.47 0.55
C ILE A 133 7.23 -12.71 1.52
N GLY A 134 6.00 -12.30 1.16
CA GLY A 134 4.82 -12.61 1.95
C GLY A 134 4.56 -14.12 2.06
N THR A 135 4.73 -14.85 0.97
CA THR A 135 4.66 -16.32 0.94
C THR A 135 5.71 -16.93 1.87
N LEU A 136 6.97 -16.49 1.78
CA LEU A 136 8.06 -16.95 2.64
C LEU A 136 7.75 -16.67 4.13
N ALA A 137 7.22 -15.50 4.44
CA ALA A 137 6.83 -15.14 5.80
C ALA A 137 5.75 -16.09 6.35
N MET A 138 4.75 -16.42 5.53
CA MET A 138 3.67 -17.33 5.90
C MET A 138 4.20 -18.74 6.20
N VAL A 139 5.10 -19.27 5.36
CA VAL A 139 5.77 -20.56 5.60
C VAL A 139 6.59 -20.52 6.88
N THR A 140 7.38 -19.45 7.06
CA THR A 140 8.23 -19.24 8.23
C THR A 140 7.40 -19.26 9.52
N ALA A 141 6.27 -18.53 9.55
CA ALA A 141 5.36 -18.51 10.69
C ALA A 141 4.80 -19.89 11.03
N VAL A 142 4.36 -20.64 10.02
CA VAL A 142 3.82 -21.99 10.23
C VAL A 142 4.89 -22.94 10.77
N TRP A 143 6.12 -22.88 10.24
CA TRP A 143 7.22 -23.72 10.73
C TRP A 143 7.70 -23.34 12.13
N LEU A 144 7.76 -22.04 12.46
CA LEU A 144 8.05 -21.58 13.80
C LEU A 144 6.98 -22.05 14.80
N GLY A 145 5.71 -21.89 14.44
CA GLY A 145 4.60 -22.39 15.25
C GLY A 145 4.70 -23.88 15.49
N PHE A 146 4.98 -24.64 14.43
CA PHE A 146 5.20 -26.08 14.52
C PHE A 146 6.37 -26.42 15.45
N ALA A 147 7.52 -25.76 15.29
CA ALA A 147 8.68 -25.95 16.16
C ALA A 147 8.35 -25.66 17.63
N ILE A 148 7.65 -24.56 17.92
CA ILE A 148 7.23 -24.20 19.27
C ILE A 148 6.26 -25.24 19.86
N GLY A 149 5.29 -25.72 19.06
CA GLY A 149 4.37 -26.77 19.49
C GLY A 149 5.06 -28.10 19.80
N VAL A 150 6.15 -28.43 19.09
CA VAL A 150 7.01 -29.59 19.41
C VAL A 150 7.75 -29.40 20.74
N LEU A 151 8.12 -28.16 21.09
CA LEU A 151 8.79 -27.84 22.36
C LEU A 151 7.83 -27.78 23.55
N SER A 152 6.59 -27.34 23.31
CA SER A 152 5.56 -27.13 24.32
C SER A 152 4.23 -27.76 23.86
N PRO A 153 4.02 -29.07 24.09
CA PRO A 153 2.83 -29.80 23.67
C PRO A 153 1.60 -29.52 24.57
N SER A 154 1.36 -28.25 24.91
CA SER A 154 0.22 -27.81 25.71
C SER A 154 -1.00 -27.49 24.83
N PRO A 155 -2.25 -27.75 25.30
CA PRO A 155 -3.46 -27.26 24.63
C PRO A 155 -3.49 -25.75 24.42
N PHE A 156 -2.79 -24.99 25.28
CA PHE A 156 -2.79 -23.54 25.26
C PHE A 156 -1.72 -22.93 24.34
N THR A 157 -0.76 -23.71 23.82
CA THR A 157 0.33 -23.17 22.99
C THR A 157 -0.20 -22.46 21.74
N ALA A 158 -1.14 -23.08 21.02
CA ALA A 158 -1.72 -22.49 19.82
C ALA A 158 -2.49 -21.17 20.09
N PRO A 159 -3.47 -21.10 21.01
CA PRO A 159 -4.18 -19.85 21.28
C PRO A 159 -3.26 -18.77 21.86
N VAL A 160 -2.30 -19.14 22.73
CA VAL A 160 -1.32 -18.17 23.26
C VAL A 160 -0.46 -17.59 22.14
N LEU A 161 0.01 -18.39 21.19
CA LEU A 161 0.79 -17.88 20.06
C LEU A 161 -0.02 -16.94 19.16
N ILE A 162 -1.31 -17.21 18.96
CA ILE A 162 -2.19 -16.30 18.20
C ILE A 162 -2.34 -14.97 18.94
N VAL A 163 -2.68 -15.00 20.23
CA VAL A 163 -2.91 -13.78 21.04
C VAL A 163 -1.63 -12.97 21.20
N VAL A 164 -0.52 -13.61 21.56
CA VAL A 164 0.78 -12.96 21.72
C VAL A 164 1.27 -12.42 20.37
N GLY A 165 1.14 -13.20 19.30
CA GLY A 165 1.52 -12.75 17.95
C GLY A 165 0.75 -11.51 17.54
N LEU A 166 -0.58 -11.53 17.66
CA LEU A 166 -1.44 -10.40 17.32
C LEU A 166 -1.12 -9.18 18.19
N THR A 167 -0.93 -9.37 19.50
CA THR A 167 -0.58 -8.29 20.44
C THR A 167 0.78 -7.68 20.10
N ALA A 168 1.77 -8.52 19.77
CA ALA A 168 3.09 -8.06 19.36
C ALA A 168 3.02 -7.22 18.07
N PHE A 169 2.28 -7.69 17.06
CA PHE A 169 2.09 -6.90 15.83
C PHE A 169 1.39 -5.57 16.11
N LEU A 170 0.32 -5.55 16.91
CA LEU A 170 -0.39 -4.31 17.27
C LEU A 170 0.51 -3.31 18.00
N ARG A 171 1.45 -3.78 18.83
CA ARG A 171 2.43 -2.93 19.52
C ARG A 171 3.56 -2.46 18.63
N LEU A 172 3.87 -3.19 17.56
CA LEU A 172 4.93 -2.86 16.60
C LEU A 172 4.44 -2.01 15.43
N LEU A 173 3.12 -1.89 15.22
CA LEU A 173 2.50 -1.01 14.21
C LEU A 173 2.96 0.46 14.26
N PRO A 174 3.06 1.12 15.43
CA PRO A 174 3.57 2.48 15.51
C PRO A 174 5.11 2.55 15.44
N GLY A 175 5.80 1.44 15.13
CA GLY A 175 7.26 1.32 15.24
C GLY A 175 8.01 2.36 14.42
N GLU A 176 8.51 3.38 15.09
CA GLU A 176 9.53 4.29 14.58
C GLU A 176 10.91 3.65 14.74
N GLY A 177 11.80 3.83 13.76
CA GLY A 177 13.20 3.41 13.81
C GLY A 177 13.60 2.29 12.84
N LYS A 178 14.91 1.98 12.83
CA LYS A 178 15.57 1.07 11.86
C LYS A 178 15.04 -0.36 11.80
N ALA A 179 14.33 -0.80 12.84
CA ALA A 179 13.72 -2.13 12.91
C ALA A 179 12.31 -2.19 12.32
N ALA A 180 11.67 -1.05 12.00
CA ALA A 180 10.31 -1.02 11.48
C ALA A 180 10.08 -1.93 10.25
N PRO A 181 11.01 -2.02 9.27
CA PRO A 181 10.83 -2.92 8.12
C PRO A 181 10.81 -4.42 8.47
N LEU A 182 11.29 -4.82 9.66
CA LEU A 182 11.27 -6.21 10.11
C LEU A 182 9.86 -6.73 10.39
N THR A 183 8.91 -5.82 10.67
CA THR A 183 7.52 -6.17 10.99
C THR A 183 6.75 -6.68 9.77
N LEU A 184 7.35 -6.64 8.59
CA LEU A 184 6.75 -6.89 7.27
C LEU A 184 5.59 -5.95 6.91
N MET A 185 5.13 -5.13 7.87
CA MET A 185 4.23 -4.00 7.70
C MET A 185 5.06 -2.84 7.18
N LEU A 186 4.99 -2.66 5.87
CA LEU A 186 5.52 -1.44 5.27
C LEU A 186 4.41 -0.43 5.44
N SER A 187 4.61 0.55 6.34
CA SER A 187 3.71 1.69 6.43
C SER A 187 3.47 2.19 5.02
N ARG A 188 2.20 2.22 4.63
CA ARG A 188 1.70 2.41 3.28
C ARG A 188 2.62 3.32 2.45
N PRO A 189 3.24 2.83 1.36
CA PRO A 189 3.48 3.69 0.23
C PRO A 189 2.12 4.27 -0.14
N SER A 190 1.93 5.57 0.10
CA SER A 190 0.63 6.24 -0.02
C SER A 190 0.23 6.49 -1.47
N ASP A 191 1.11 6.17 -2.42
CA ASP A 191 0.95 6.50 -3.83
C ASP A 191 1.33 5.34 -4.76
N ASP A 192 0.77 5.40 -5.96
CA ASP A 192 0.99 4.42 -7.04
C ASP A 192 2.31 4.64 -7.77
N PHE A 193 3.08 5.64 -7.34
CA PHE A 193 4.33 6.10 -7.94
C PHE A 193 5.57 5.55 -7.23
N SER A 194 5.39 4.83 -6.12
CA SER A 194 6.46 4.29 -5.30
C SER A 194 6.51 2.77 -5.33
N LYS A 195 7.72 2.23 -5.21
CA LYS A 195 7.99 0.81 -4.99
C LYS A 195 8.81 0.62 -3.73
N ILE A 196 8.84 -0.61 -3.23
CA ILE A 196 9.64 -0.94 -2.06
C ILE A 196 11.11 -1.07 -2.45
N SER A 197 11.98 -0.49 -1.64
CA SER A 197 13.43 -0.54 -1.86
C SER A 197 13.95 -2.00 -1.90
N PRO A 198 14.84 -2.35 -2.85
CA PRO A 198 15.43 -3.68 -2.91
C PRO A 198 16.14 -4.11 -1.61
N SER A 199 16.73 -3.17 -0.88
CA SER A 199 17.41 -3.46 0.40
C SER A 199 16.43 -3.99 1.45
N VAL A 200 15.21 -3.45 1.50
CA VAL A 200 14.14 -3.93 2.38
C VAL A 200 13.77 -5.37 2.05
N HIS A 201 13.63 -5.69 0.76
CA HIS A 201 13.34 -7.05 0.32
C HIS A 201 14.44 -8.05 0.68
N ILE A 202 15.70 -7.68 0.47
CA ILE A 202 16.87 -8.51 0.81
C ILE A 202 16.93 -8.71 2.32
N GLY A 203 16.81 -7.64 3.11
CA GLY A 203 16.83 -7.71 4.57
C GLY A 203 15.73 -8.62 5.11
N GLN A 204 14.51 -8.49 4.60
CA GLN A 204 13.38 -9.35 4.99
C GLN A 204 13.61 -10.81 4.59
N PHE A 205 14.15 -11.06 3.40
CA PHE A 205 14.51 -12.41 2.98
C PHE A 205 15.54 -13.03 3.92
N VAL A 206 16.62 -12.31 4.25
CA VAL A 206 17.67 -12.76 5.18
C VAL A 206 17.09 -13.07 6.56
N TRP A 207 16.25 -12.17 7.09
CA TRP A 207 15.58 -12.36 8.38
C TRP A 207 14.67 -13.60 8.39
N LEU A 208 13.82 -13.76 7.38
CA LEU A 208 12.89 -14.88 7.30
C LEU A 208 13.61 -16.21 7.04
N ALA A 209 14.68 -16.21 6.24
CA ALA A 209 15.53 -17.38 6.03
C ALA A 209 16.21 -17.81 7.34
N ALA A 210 16.72 -16.86 8.12
CA ALA A 210 17.30 -17.13 9.43
C ALA A 210 16.28 -17.73 10.43
N LEU A 211 15.07 -17.15 10.50
CA LEU A 211 13.98 -17.69 11.32
C LEU A 211 13.55 -19.09 10.87
N THR A 212 13.48 -19.32 9.56
CA THR A 212 13.19 -20.63 8.97
C THR A 212 14.25 -21.66 9.35
N ALA A 213 15.53 -21.30 9.24
CA ALA A 213 16.63 -22.15 9.65
C ALA A 213 16.57 -22.48 11.15
N ALA A 214 16.26 -21.49 11.99
CA ALA A 214 16.07 -21.70 13.43
C ALA A 214 14.93 -22.68 13.73
N ALA A 215 13.79 -22.56 13.04
CA ALA A 215 12.67 -23.49 13.17
C ALA A 215 13.08 -24.92 12.80
N LEU A 216 13.82 -25.09 11.70
CA LEU A 216 14.34 -26.39 11.26
C LEU A 216 15.32 -26.99 12.26
N VAL A 217 16.22 -26.18 12.85
CA VAL A 217 17.15 -26.62 13.90
C VAL A 217 16.38 -27.08 15.14
N LEU A 218 15.37 -26.32 15.58
CA LEU A 218 14.54 -26.68 16.74
C LEU A 218 13.80 -28.01 16.55
N VAL A 219 13.38 -28.29 15.32
CA VAL A 219 12.69 -29.53 14.93
C VAL A 219 13.65 -30.71 14.77
N GLY A 220 14.81 -30.47 14.15
CA GLY A 220 15.74 -31.52 13.74
C GLY A 220 16.71 -31.96 14.83
N ALA A 221 17.14 -31.05 15.71
CA ALA A 221 18.14 -31.33 16.73
C ALA A 221 17.54 -31.96 18.00
N SER A 222 18.26 -32.92 18.55
CA SER A 222 17.97 -33.53 19.86
C SER A 222 18.96 -33.05 20.92
N GLY A 223 18.51 -32.94 22.17
CA GLY A 223 19.36 -32.60 23.31
C GLY A 223 19.21 -31.16 23.81
N PRO A 224 19.89 -30.82 24.91
CA PRO A 224 19.75 -29.52 25.58
C PRO A 224 20.32 -28.35 24.75
N GLN A 225 21.33 -28.61 23.91
CA GLN A 225 22.02 -27.59 23.12
C GLN A 225 21.20 -27.04 21.96
N ARG A 226 20.08 -27.68 21.58
CA ARG A 226 19.27 -27.23 20.42
C ARG A 226 18.79 -25.79 20.52
N ARG A 227 18.51 -25.29 21.73
CA ARG A 227 18.05 -23.91 21.96
C ARG A 227 19.16 -22.91 21.62
N ILE A 228 20.39 -23.23 21.99
CA ILE A 228 21.58 -22.41 21.71
C ILE A 228 21.85 -22.44 20.19
N LEU A 229 21.82 -23.62 19.59
CA LEU A 229 22.01 -23.78 18.15
C LEU A 229 20.94 -23.08 17.31
N ALA A 230 19.71 -23.00 17.79
CA ALA A 230 18.63 -22.28 17.13
C ALA A 230 18.71 -20.75 17.32
N ALA A 231 19.31 -20.27 18.41
CA ALA A 231 19.52 -18.84 18.65
C ALA A 231 20.62 -18.24 17.75
N ALA A 232 21.62 -19.05 17.36
CA ALA A 232 22.69 -18.60 16.47
C ALA A 232 22.19 -18.05 15.12
N PRO A 233 21.39 -18.77 14.30
CA PRO A 233 20.90 -18.23 13.03
C PRO A 233 20.00 -17.02 13.23
N THR A 234 19.17 -16.97 14.28
CA THR A 234 18.31 -15.80 14.52
C THR A 234 19.11 -14.55 14.87
N LEU A 235 20.13 -14.66 15.72
CA LEU A 235 20.99 -13.54 16.08
C LEU A 235 21.81 -13.05 14.88
N LEU A 236 22.44 -13.97 14.15
CA LEU A 236 23.21 -13.62 12.95
C LEU A 236 22.32 -13.00 11.86
N GLY A 237 21.13 -13.58 11.63
CA GLY A 237 20.15 -13.05 10.70
C GLY A 237 19.65 -11.66 11.09
N LEU A 238 19.40 -11.42 12.38
CA LEU A 238 19.01 -10.11 12.87
C LEU A 238 20.11 -9.07 12.63
N LEU A 239 21.34 -9.37 13.02
CA LEU A 239 22.48 -8.47 12.82
C LEU A 239 22.71 -8.17 11.34
N ALA A 240 22.72 -9.19 10.48
CA ALA A 240 22.86 -9.01 9.04
C ALA A 240 21.73 -8.16 8.46
N THR A 241 20.49 -8.42 8.88
CA THR A 241 19.34 -7.66 8.39
C THR A 241 19.42 -6.19 8.79
N LEU A 242 19.81 -5.89 10.04
CA LEU A 242 19.99 -4.51 10.52
C LEU A 242 21.09 -3.75 9.76
N THR A 243 22.07 -4.43 9.17
CA THR A 243 23.08 -3.80 8.31
C THR A 243 22.60 -3.52 6.88
N ILE A 244 21.58 -4.26 6.42
CA ILE A 244 21.05 -4.16 5.06
C ILE A 244 19.88 -3.16 5.00
N LEU A 245 19.07 -3.10 6.07
CA LEU A 245 17.88 -2.25 6.09
C LEU A 245 18.24 -0.76 5.98
N PRO A 246 17.38 0.04 5.31
CA PRO A 246 17.58 1.48 5.24
C PRO A 246 17.61 2.12 6.64
N GLY A 247 18.42 3.16 6.77
CA GLY A 247 18.59 3.91 8.01
C GLY A 247 17.39 4.79 8.34
N GLU A 248 16.71 5.29 7.31
CA GLU A 248 15.59 6.23 7.40
C GLU A 248 14.31 5.62 6.83
N ARG A 249 13.16 6.11 7.30
CA ARG A 249 11.84 5.61 6.88
C ARG A 249 11.51 6.00 5.43
N GLU A 250 12.03 7.13 4.98
CA GLU A 250 11.83 7.66 3.62
C GLU A 250 12.46 6.73 2.57
N ASP A 251 13.54 6.03 2.92
CA ASP A 251 14.23 5.10 2.02
C ASP A 251 13.55 3.73 1.86
N ILE A 252 12.45 3.49 2.58
CA ILE A 252 11.68 2.24 2.47
C ILE A 252 10.91 2.19 1.15
N ALA A 253 10.30 3.32 0.77
CA ALA A 253 9.55 3.49 -0.45
C ALA A 253 10.36 4.41 -1.38
N VAL A 254 10.80 3.87 -2.51
CA VAL A 254 11.60 4.60 -3.50
C VAL A 254 10.73 4.90 -4.72
N PRO A 255 10.93 6.04 -5.40
CA PRO A 255 10.20 6.36 -6.62
C PRO A 255 10.36 5.27 -7.68
N ASP A 256 9.25 4.84 -8.27
CA ASP A 256 9.25 3.93 -9.40
C ASP A 256 9.28 4.73 -10.72
N GLN A 257 10.50 4.93 -11.24
CA GLN A 257 10.74 5.73 -12.46
C GLN A 257 9.92 5.26 -13.66
N ASP A 258 9.66 3.95 -13.76
CA ASP A 258 8.84 3.39 -14.83
C ASP A 258 7.34 3.69 -14.64
N ALA A 259 6.86 3.78 -13.39
CA ALA A 259 5.47 4.08 -13.08
C ALA A 259 5.14 5.54 -13.37
N VAL A 260 6.06 6.45 -13.03
CA VAL A 260 5.91 7.91 -13.23
C VAL A 260 6.20 8.38 -14.65
N ALA A 261 6.76 7.50 -15.51
CA ALA A 261 7.01 7.83 -16.91
C ALA A 261 5.72 8.32 -17.59
N LEU A 262 5.80 9.45 -18.29
CA LEU A 262 4.61 10.07 -18.89
C LEU A 262 4.21 9.38 -20.19
N VAL A 263 2.90 9.18 -20.35
CA VAL A 263 2.22 8.75 -21.58
C VAL A 263 1.28 9.86 -22.01
N CYS A 264 1.55 10.45 -23.16
CA CYS A 264 0.89 11.67 -23.63
C CYS A 264 0.04 11.43 -24.89
N THR A 265 -0.99 12.24 -25.06
CA THR A 265 -1.68 12.37 -26.35
C THR A 265 -0.75 12.94 -27.43
N GLN A 266 -0.96 12.53 -28.68
CA GLN A 266 -0.19 13.02 -29.83
C GLN A 266 -0.72 14.34 -30.38
N ASP A 267 -1.94 14.72 -30.03
CA ASP A 267 -2.59 15.94 -30.50
C ASP A 267 -2.61 17.03 -29.43
N GLU A 268 -2.66 18.28 -29.90
CA GLU A 268 -2.68 19.48 -29.06
C GLU A 268 -4.11 19.81 -28.57
N PRO A 269 -4.27 20.32 -27.33
CA PRO A 269 -3.23 20.45 -26.31
C PRO A 269 -2.81 19.09 -25.74
N MET A 270 -1.52 18.99 -25.39
CA MET A 270 -0.91 17.76 -24.89
C MET A 270 -1.44 17.42 -23.50
N ILE A 271 -1.90 16.18 -23.34
CA ILE A 271 -2.41 15.65 -22.07
C ILE A 271 -1.63 14.40 -21.74
N CYS A 272 -0.94 14.43 -20.60
CA CYS A 272 -0.09 13.36 -20.15
C CYS A 272 -0.60 12.78 -18.84
N VAL A 273 -0.65 11.46 -18.76
CA VAL A 273 -0.79 10.72 -17.51
C VAL A 273 0.46 9.90 -17.28
N SER A 274 0.68 9.48 -16.05
CA SER A 274 1.70 8.50 -15.68
C SER A 274 1.40 7.14 -16.33
N LYS A 275 2.44 6.35 -16.56
CA LYS A 275 2.33 5.01 -17.13
C LYS A 275 1.49 4.08 -16.25
N VAL A 276 1.56 4.26 -14.93
CA VAL A 276 0.72 3.51 -13.99
C VAL A 276 -0.78 3.77 -14.18
N HIS A 277 -1.14 4.96 -14.66
CA HIS A 277 -2.52 5.38 -14.92
C HIS A 277 -2.85 5.53 -16.42
N GLU A 278 -2.10 4.89 -17.31
CA GLU A 278 -2.30 4.96 -18.76
C GLU A 278 -3.75 4.62 -19.18
N SER A 279 -4.40 3.67 -18.49
CA SER A 279 -5.79 3.28 -18.76
C SER A 279 -6.81 4.40 -18.57
N THR A 280 -6.47 5.44 -17.81
CA THR A 280 -7.33 6.59 -17.54
C THR A 280 -7.25 7.69 -18.59
N LEU A 281 -6.24 7.65 -19.47
CA LEU A 281 -6.02 8.69 -20.47
C LEU A 281 -7.28 8.98 -21.34
N PRO A 282 -8.07 7.98 -21.79
CA PRO A 282 -9.32 8.24 -22.52
C PRO A 282 -10.35 9.03 -21.71
N ASP A 283 -10.39 8.84 -20.38
CA ASP A 283 -11.36 9.47 -19.49
C ASP A 283 -10.96 10.90 -19.12
N VAL A 284 -9.64 11.14 -19.04
CA VAL A 284 -9.05 12.43 -18.67
C VAL A 284 -8.96 13.39 -19.86
N ARG A 285 -8.83 12.87 -21.09
CA ARG A 285 -8.57 13.68 -22.29
C ARG A 285 -9.57 14.81 -22.48
N THR A 286 -10.87 14.51 -22.55
CA THR A 286 -11.91 15.52 -22.78
C THR A 286 -12.00 16.54 -21.63
N PRO A 287 -12.15 16.14 -20.35
CA PRO A 287 -12.28 17.11 -19.26
C PRO A 287 -11.02 17.98 -19.08
N ALA A 288 -9.82 17.45 -19.35
CA ALA A 288 -8.60 18.24 -19.32
C ALA A 288 -8.56 19.31 -20.44
N ARG A 289 -8.99 18.98 -21.67
CA ARG A 289 -9.10 19.98 -22.75
C ARG A 289 -10.10 21.06 -22.44
N ASP A 290 -11.25 20.67 -21.91
CA ASP A 290 -12.28 21.61 -21.49
C ASP A 290 -11.72 22.57 -20.43
N ALA A 291 -11.01 22.04 -19.42
CA ALA A 291 -10.38 22.87 -18.39
C ALA A 291 -9.32 23.83 -18.97
N LEU A 292 -8.43 23.33 -19.84
CA LEU A 292 -7.43 24.17 -20.52
C LEU A 292 -8.09 25.28 -21.35
N SER A 293 -9.17 24.97 -22.07
CA SER A 293 -9.91 25.95 -22.86
C SER A 293 -10.55 27.05 -21.99
N VAL A 294 -11.12 26.68 -20.84
CA VAL A 294 -11.72 27.62 -19.88
C VAL A 294 -10.64 28.54 -19.31
N LEU A 295 -9.49 27.98 -18.93
CA LEU A 295 -8.38 28.74 -18.37
C LEU A 295 -7.78 29.69 -19.41
N ALA A 296 -7.52 29.21 -20.62
CA ALA A 296 -6.98 30.02 -21.73
C ALA A 296 -7.92 31.17 -22.13
N ALA A 297 -9.24 30.98 -22.06
CA ALA A 297 -10.22 32.01 -22.42
C ALA A 297 -10.31 33.15 -21.41
N LYS A 298 -10.05 32.89 -20.13
CA LYS A 298 -10.29 33.86 -19.04
C LYS A 298 -9.02 34.42 -18.40
N LEU A 299 -7.89 33.73 -18.52
CA LEU A 299 -6.65 34.09 -17.85
C LEU A 299 -5.57 34.48 -18.86
N PRO A 300 -4.77 35.53 -18.58
CA PRO A 300 -3.50 35.71 -19.26
C PRO A 300 -2.57 34.53 -18.93
N ASP A 301 -1.76 34.12 -19.92
CA ASP A 301 -0.77 33.05 -19.77
C ASP A 301 -1.35 31.77 -19.14
N GLY A 302 -2.51 31.35 -19.66
CA GLY A 302 -3.15 30.10 -19.29
C GLY A 302 -2.25 28.89 -19.60
N PRO A 303 -2.40 27.77 -18.86
CA PRO A 303 -1.68 26.55 -19.20
C PRO A 303 -2.05 26.05 -20.59
N THR A 304 -1.07 25.44 -21.28
CA THR A 304 -1.20 24.93 -22.66
C THR A 304 -1.12 23.42 -22.75
N SER A 305 -0.71 22.76 -21.68
CA SER A 305 -0.72 21.30 -21.54
C SER A 305 -1.25 20.91 -20.16
N ALA A 306 -1.68 19.67 -20.01
CA ALA A 306 -2.06 19.11 -18.73
C ALA A 306 -1.26 17.84 -18.43
N VAL A 307 -0.68 17.74 -17.24
CA VAL A 307 0.21 16.64 -16.85
C VAL A 307 -0.19 16.13 -15.48
N GLU A 308 -0.31 14.82 -15.34
CA GLU A 308 -0.55 14.19 -14.05
C GLU A 308 0.56 14.51 -13.04
N ALA A 309 0.18 14.90 -11.84
CA ALA A 309 1.08 15.09 -10.73
C ALA A 309 1.42 13.73 -10.08
N THR A 310 2.69 13.33 -10.19
CA THR A 310 3.19 12.04 -9.66
C THR A 310 3.68 12.11 -8.22
N VAL A 311 3.35 13.20 -7.54
CA VAL A 311 3.81 13.51 -6.19
C VAL A 311 2.62 14.07 -5.42
N PRO A 312 2.33 13.57 -4.21
CA PRO A 312 1.24 14.08 -3.40
C PRO A 312 1.38 15.60 -3.20
N TRP A 313 0.29 16.35 -3.26
CA TRP A 313 0.34 17.81 -3.10
C TRP A 313 0.84 18.24 -1.71
N GLN A 314 0.79 17.32 -0.75
CA GLN A 314 1.32 17.46 0.60
C GLN A 314 2.85 17.47 0.66
N ASP A 315 3.56 17.01 -0.38
CA ASP A 315 5.01 17.11 -0.43
C ASP A 315 5.41 18.56 -0.79
N THR A 316 6.06 19.25 0.14
CA THR A 316 6.54 20.63 -0.03
C THR A 316 7.64 20.74 -1.08
N ARG A 317 8.35 19.66 -1.40
CA ARG A 317 9.39 19.62 -2.44
C ARG A 317 8.80 19.61 -3.86
N ALA A 318 7.53 19.27 -3.99
CA ALA A 318 6.81 19.09 -5.26
C ALA A 318 6.07 20.35 -5.77
N GLN A 319 6.14 21.46 -5.04
CA GLN A 319 5.24 22.61 -5.24
C GLN A 319 5.67 23.63 -6.29
N SER A 320 6.81 23.44 -6.96
CA SER A 320 7.19 24.37 -8.03
C SER A 320 6.29 24.16 -9.24
N ALA A 321 5.36 25.10 -9.46
CA ALA A 321 4.51 25.12 -10.63
C ALA A 321 5.38 25.25 -11.90
N GLN A 322 5.28 24.29 -12.80
CA GLN A 322 5.91 24.40 -14.11
C GLN A 322 5.13 25.42 -14.95
N PRO A 323 5.78 26.46 -15.49
CA PRO A 323 5.11 27.43 -16.34
C PRO A 323 4.40 26.76 -17.51
N GLY A 324 3.14 27.10 -17.75
CA GLY A 324 2.37 26.60 -18.89
C GLY A 324 1.80 25.17 -18.73
N VAL A 325 2.00 24.50 -17.59
CA VAL A 325 1.48 23.15 -17.33
C VAL A 325 0.35 23.19 -16.30
N LEU A 326 -0.76 22.53 -16.62
CA LEU A 326 -1.86 22.27 -15.70
C LEU A 326 -1.64 20.94 -14.97
N PRO A 327 -1.28 20.94 -13.68
CA PRO A 327 -1.15 19.71 -12.92
C PRO A 327 -2.50 19.05 -12.70
N MET A 328 -2.56 17.73 -12.88
CA MET A 328 -3.77 16.93 -12.69
C MET A 328 -3.56 15.92 -11.57
N ASP A 329 -4.45 15.88 -10.58
CA ASP A 329 -4.48 14.82 -9.58
C ASP A 329 -5.40 13.69 -10.09
N VAL A 330 -4.82 12.62 -10.62
CA VAL A 330 -5.58 11.49 -11.16
C VAL A 330 -5.76 10.44 -10.07
N GLU A 331 -7.02 10.23 -9.67
CA GLU A 331 -7.40 9.15 -8.76
C GLU A 331 -8.13 8.05 -9.53
N VAL A 332 -7.79 6.80 -9.25
CA VAL A 332 -8.31 5.62 -9.95
C VAL A 332 -9.23 4.82 -9.02
N ASP A 333 -10.39 4.43 -9.53
CA ASP A 333 -11.34 3.59 -8.81
C ASP A 333 -10.94 2.11 -8.81
N SER A 334 -11.74 1.28 -8.14
CA SER A 334 -11.49 -0.16 -8.08
C SER A 334 -11.57 -0.88 -9.43
N ARG A 335 -12.01 -0.21 -10.50
CA ARG A 335 -12.13 -0.72 -11.86
C ARG A 335 -11.03 -0.19 -12.78
N GLY A 336 -9.99 0.48 -12.24
CA GLY A 336 -8.91 1.00 -13.07
C GLY A 336 -9.32 2.21 -13.94
N ARG A 337 -10.44 2.86 -13.59
CA ARG A 337 -11.02 4.01 -14.30
C ARG A 337 -10.86 5.26 -13.43
N LEU A 338 -11.04 6.43 -14.02
CA LEU A 338 -11.06 7.66 -13.24
C LEU A 338 -12.13 7.58 -12.14
N ALA A 339 -11.74 7.84 -10.89
CA ALA A 339 -12.65 7.79 -9.74
C ALA A 339 -13.68 8.92 -9.73
N MET A 340 -13.32 10.03 -10.36
CA MET A 340 -14.15 11.21 -10.54
C MET A 340 -14.89 11.16 -11.88
N THR A 341 -16.08 11.74 -11.92
CA THR A 341 -16.77 11.99 -13.19
C THR A 341 -16.03 13.06 -14.00
N SER A 342 -16.28 13.13 -15.31
CA SER A 342 -15.65 14.15 -16.17
C SER A 342 -15.97 15.59 -15.70
N GLY A 343 -17.17 15.83 -15.18
CA GLY A 343 -17.56 17.14 -14.64
C GLY A 343 -16.81 17.49 -13.35
N GLU A 344 -16.64 16.51 -12.46
CA GLU A 344 -15.89 16.69 -11.21
C GLU A 344 -14.40 16.91 -11.49
N LEU A 345 -13.79 16.13 -12.39
CA LEU A 345 -12.40 16.34 -12.79
C LEU A 345 -12.22 17.72 -13.43
N ARG A 346 -13.11 18.13 -14.35
CA ARG A 346 -13.05 19.48 -14.93
C ARG A 346 -13.14 20.57 -13.86
N ALA A 347 -14.05 20.42 -12.89
CA ALA A 347 -14.20 21.37 -11.80
C ALA A 347 -12.94 21.43 -10.91
N GLN A 348 -12.33 20.28 -10.62
CA GLN A 348 -11.07 20.19 -9.88
C GLN A 348 -9.91 20.84 -10.65
N LEU A 349 -9.83 20.65 -11.96
CA LEU A 349 -8.75 21.20 -12.79
C LEU A 349 -8.80 22.73 -12.92
N VAL A 350 -9.99 23.34 -12.88
CA VAL A 350 -10.13 24.80 -12.90
C VAL A 350 -10.10 25.42 -11.50
N ASP A 351 -10.21 24.60 -10.45
CA ASP A 351 -10.12 25.04 -9.05
C ASP A 351 -8.79 25.76 -8.80
N GLY A 352 -8.83 26.86 -8.04
CA GLY A 352 -7.64 27.69 -7.80
C GLY A 352 -6.96 28.21 -9.07
N ALA A 353 -7.71 28.38 -10.16
CA ALA A 353 -7.21 28.83 -11.46
C ALA A 353 -6.15 27.91 -12.09
N GLY A 354 -6.28 26.59 -11.89
CA GLY A 354 -5.35 25.60 -12.43
C GLY A 354 -4.05 25.45 -11.63
N THR A 355 -4.07 25.83 -10.35
CA THR A 355 -2.95 25.61 -9.40
C THR A 355 -3.27 24.47 -8.45
N ARG A 356 -2.26 23.78 -7.91
CA ARG A 356 -2.45 22.77 -6.86
C ARG A 356 -2.67 23.44 -5.48
N PRO A 357 -3.30 22.74 -4.53
CA PRO A 357 -3.30 23.18 -3.13
C PRO A 357 -1.87 23.24 -2.58
N CYS A 358 -1.59 24.24 -1.74
CA CYS A 358 -0.29 24.39 -1.08
C CYS A 358 -0.19 23.54 0.19
N ALA A 359 0.91 22.79 0.39
CA ALA A 359 1.04 21.91 1.58
C ALA A 359 1.17 22.66 2.90
N TYR A 360 1.63 23.92 2.92
CA TYR A 360 1.78 24.66 4.18
C TYR A 360 0.46 24.76 4.97
N ILE A 361 -0.69 24.69 4.29
CA ILE A 361 -2.01 24.70 4.95
C ILE A 361 -2.22 23.51 5.88
N LEU A 362 -1.49 22.41 5.70
CA LEU A 362 -1.54 21.22 6.56
C LEU A 362 -0.66 21.36 7.81
N ALA A 363 0.38 22.18 7.74
CA ALA A 363 1.24 22.48 8.88
C ALA A 363 0.63 23.54 9.82
N GLN A 364 -0.44 24.21 9.40
CA GLN A 364 -1.10 25.26 10.17
C GLN A 364 -2.04 24.67 11.23
N PRO A 365 -1.88 25.04 12.52
CA PRO A 365 -2.77 24.56 13.58
C PRO A 365 -4.18 25.17 13.50
N ASP A 366 -4.34 26.32 12.84
CA ASP A 366 -5.63 26.97 12.65
C ASP A 366 -6.40 26.38 11.45
N ARG A 367 -7.50 25.67 11.74
CA ARG A 367 -8.40 25.10 10.73
C ARG A 367 -9.01 26.16 9.81
N ASN A 368 -9.12 27.42 10.26
CA ASN A 368 -9.70 28.49 9.46
C ASN A 368 -8.86 28.80 8.22
N VAL A 369 -7.52 28.65 8.29
CA VAL A 369 -6.63 28.87 7.15
C VAL A 369 -6.95 27.90 6.02
N HIS A 370 -7.16 26.61 6.34
CA HIS A 370 -7.54 25.60 5.35
C HIS A 370 -8.90 25.90 4.70
N VAL A 371 -9.90 26.26 5.52
CA VAL A 371 -11.26 26.59 5.03
C VAL A 371 -11.25 27.82 4.12
N ARG A 372 -10.49 28.87 4.48
CA ARG A 372 -10.39 30.10 3.69
C ARG A 372 -9.64 29.88 2.38
N HIS A 373 -8.53 29.13 2.43
CA HIS A 373 -7.78 28.74 1.23
C HIS A 373 -8.63 27.91 0.27
N HIS A 374 -9.35 26.90 0.78
CA HIS A 374 -10.29 26.12 -0.03
C HIS A 374 -11.41 27.00 -0.59
N ALA A 375 -11.96 27.92 0.20
CA ALA A 375 -13.03 28.80 -0.24
C ALA A 375 -12.58 29.69 -1.41
N ALA A 376 -11.40 30.31 -1.32
CA ALA A 376 -10.84 31.12 -2.40
C ALA A 376 -10.72 30.33 -3.70
N ARG A 377 -10.18 29.11 -3.63
CA ARG A 377 -10.03 28.24 -4.80
C ARG A 377 -11.37 27.88 -5.44
N THR A 378 -12.35 27.48 -4.62
CA THR A 378 -13.70 27.12 -5.09
C THR A 378 -14.41 28.31 -5.72
N VAL A 379 -14.29 29.50 -5.15
CA VAL A 379 -14.86 30.74 -5.71
C VAL A 379 -14.30 31.02 -7.10
N VAL A 380 -12.97 30.92 -7.25
CA VAL A 380 -12.30 31.12 -8.53
C VAL A 380 -12.70 30.06 -9.55
N GLY A 381 -12.79 28.79 -9.14
CA GLY A 381 -13.26 27.70 -10.00
C GLY A 381 -14.69 27.95 -10.51
N ALA A 382 -15.60 28.35 -9.64
CA ALA A 382 -16.97 28.72 -9.98
C ALA A 382 -17.02 29.91 -10.97
N TRP A 383 -16.22 30.95 -10.73
CA TRP A 383 -16.09 32.10 -11.62
C TRP A 383 -15.56 31.71 -13.01
N LEU A 384 -14.57 30.83 -13.08
CA LEU A 384 -14.03 30.30 -14.33
C LEU A 384 -15.06 29.49 -15.11
N LEU A 385 -15.84 28.65 -14.43
CA LEU A 385 -16.93 27.88 -15.04
C LEU A 385 -18.15 28.74 -15.42
N GLY A 386 -18.26 29.96 -14.88
CA GLY A 386 -19.41 30.84 -15.13
C GLY A 386 -20.70 30.34 -14.48
N ALA A 387 -20.59 29.52 -13.43
CA ALA A 387 -21.72 28.95 -12.71
C ALA A 387 -21.54 29.21 -11.20
N PRO A 388 -22.63 29.51 -10.46
CA PRO A 388 -22.53 29.67 -9.02
C PRO A 388 -22.06 28.35 -8.36
N PRO A 389 -21.30 28.42 -7.27
CA PRO A 389 -20.91 27.23 -6.53
C PRO A 389 -22.15 26.52 -5.95
N PRO A 390 -22.11 25.19 -5.76
CA PRO A 390 -23.22 24.45 -5.13
C PRO A 390 -23.63 25.07 -3.80
N SER A 391 -24.91 25.03 -3.46
CA SER A 391 -25.43 25.56 -2.18
C SER A 391 -24.82 24.87 -0.94
N THR A 392 -24.29 23.66 -1.11
CA THR A 392 -23.57 22.89 -0.09
C THR A 392 -22.13 23.36 0.15
N SER A 393 -21.61 24.33 -0.62
CA SER A 393 -20.22 24.82 -0.51
C SER A 393 -19.95 25.69 0.73
N GLY A 394 -20.98 25.98 1.52
CA GLY A 394 -20.89 26.78 2.74
C GLY A 394 -21.03 28.28 2.52
N GLU A 395 -21.38 28.98 3.59
CA GLU A 395 -21.71 30.41 3.57
C GLU A 395 -20.53 31.29 3.13
N LEU A 396 -19.30 30.95 3.53
CA LEU A 396 -18.10 31.69 3.17
C LEU A 396 -17.86 31.70 1.65
N VAL A 397 -18.01 30.55 0.98
CA VAL A 397 -17.87 30.41 -0.47
C VAL A 397 -18.93 31.21 -1.20
N LEU A 398 -20.20 31.07 -0.78
CA LEU A 398 -21.32 31.75 -1.41
C LEU A 398 -21.21 33.29 -1.30
N LYS A 399 -20.87 33.80 -0.11
CA LYS A 399 -20.66 35.24 0.11
C LYS A 399 -19.48 35.78 -0.70
N SER A 400 -18.37 35.06 -0.71
CA SER A 400 -17.15 35.49 -1.42
C SER A 400 -17.36 35.47 -2.94
N TYR A 401 -18.09 34.48 -3.46
CA TYR A 401 -18.48 34.45 -4.87
C TYR A 401 -19.39 35.63 -5.25
N ALA A 402 -20.40 35.93 -4.43
CA ALA A 402 -21.27 37.08 -4.67
C ALA A 402 -20.48 38.41 -4.62
N ALA A 403 -19.54 38.55 -3.70
CA ALA A 403 -18.66 39.71 -3.60
C ALA A 403 -17.79 39.88 -4.85
N LEU A 404 -17.18 38.80 -5.35
CA LEU A 404 -16.42 38.82 -6.61
C LEU A 404 -17.32 39.21 -7.79
N GLN A 405 -18.50 38.62 -7.92
CA GLN A 405 -19.46 38.91 -9.00
C GLN A 405 -19.99 40.35 -9.01
N ALA A 406 -19.95 41.05 -7.88
CA ALA A 406 -20.38 42.45 -7.78
C ALA A 406 -19.36 43.45 -8.40
N LEU A 407 -18.13 43.00 -8.68
CA LEU A 407 -17.07 43.83 -9.26
C LEU A 407 -17.17 43.91 -10.79
N SER A 408 -16.45 44.84 -11.42
CA SER A 408 -16.33 44.88 -12.88
C SER A 408 -15.58 43.66 -13.42
N ALA A 409 -15.81 43.28 -14.68
CA ALA A 409 -15.16 42.11 -15.28
C ALA A 409 -13.62 42.19 -15.27
N ASP A 410 -13.06 43.39 -15.45
CA ASP A 410 -11.61 43.62 -15.41
C ASP A 410 -11.05 43.46 -13.99
N GLU A 411 -11.77 43.96 -12.99
CA GLU A 411 -11.40 43.83 -11.59
C GLU A 411 -11.49 42.36 -11.12
N GLN A 412 -12.56 41.65 -11.50
CA GLN A 412 -12.70 40.21 -11.27
C GLN A 412 -11.50 39.45 -11.83
N ARG A 413 -11.12 39.73 -13.08
CA ARG A 413 -9.98 39.09 -13.73
C ARG A 413 -8.67 39.41 -13.03
N SER A 414 -8.43 40.67 -12.70
CA SER A 414 -7.23 41.14 -12.01
C SER A 414 -7.00 40.38 -10.69
N ARG A 415 -8.06 40.27 -9.87
CA ARG A 415 -8.01 39.56 -8.58
C ARG A 415 -7.79 38.07 -8.72
N VAL A 416 -8.43 37.43 -9.71
CA VAL A 416 -8.20 36.01 -10.01
C VAL A 416 -6.76 35.76 -10.45
N VAL A 417 -6.18 36.66 -11.26
CA VAL A 417 -4.77 36.57 -11.68
C VAL A 417 -3.82 36.74 -10.49
N ALA A 418 -4.08 37.71 -9.61
CA ALA A 418 -3.29 37.91 -8.39
C ALA A 418 -3.36 36.68 -7.46
N MET A 419 -4.55 36.12 -7.28
CA MET A 419 -4.75 34.89 -6.48
C MET A 419 -4.00 33.71 -7.11
N ARG A 420 -4.08 33.52 -8.43
CA ARG A 420 -3.33 32.47 -9.15
C ARG A 420 -1.83 32.62 -8.95
N ALA A 421 -1.30 33.84 -9.01
CA ALA A 421 0.13 34.10 -8.80
C ALA A 421 0.57 33.71 -7.37
N ALA A 422 -0.22 34.10 -6.35
CA ALA A 422 0.05 33.72 -4.96
C ALA A 422 -0.07 32.20 -4.73
N ALA A 423 -1.05 31.55 -5.36
CA ALA A 423 -1.22 30.11 -5.28
C ALA A 423 -0.09 29.33 -5.97
N ALA A 424 0.50 29.88 -7.04
CA ALA A 424 1.61 29.27 -7.75
C ALA A 424 2.94 29.32 -6.97
N THR A 425 3.12 30.33 -6.10
CA THR A 425 4.33 30.48 -5.27
C THR A 425 4.21 29.80 -3.91
N CYS A 426 2.98 29.53 -3.45
CA CYS A 426 2.71 28.99 -2.11
C CYS A 426 3.44 29.75 -0.99
N ASP A 427 3.52 31.08 -1.11
CA ASP A 427 4.31 31.97 -0.22
C ASP A 427 3.72 32.17 1.19
N GLY A 428 2.62 31.48 1.51
CA GLY A 428 1.93 31.59 2.80
C GLY A 428 0.81 32.62 2.84
N SER A 429 0.57 33.36 1.75
CA SER A 429 -0.51 34.35 1.66
C SER A 429 -1.89 33.73 1.87
N ASP A 430 -2.81 34.48 2.48
CA ASP A 430 -4.23 34.12 2.52
C ASP A 430 -4.86 34.42 1.16
N LEU A 431 -5.10 33.36 0.37
CA LEU A 431 -5.66 33.47 -0.98
C LEU A 431 -7.03 34.15 -1.01
N LEU A 432 -7.81 34.05 0.07
CA LEU A 432 -9.13 34.70 0.12
C LEU A 432 -8.98 36.21 0.31
N ASP A 433 -7.99 36.66 1.08
CA ASP A 433 -7.69 38.08 1.23
C ASP A 433 -7.11 38.67 -0.06
N VAL A 434 -6.30 37.90 -0.80
CA VAL A 434 -5.82 38.31 -2.13
C VAL A 434 -6.99 38.50 -3.10
N LEU A 435 -8.01 37.63 -3.03
CA LEU A 435 -9.21 37.73 -3.86
C LEU A 435 -10.15 38.88 -3.42
N ALA A 436 -10.07 39.31 -2.16
CA ALA A 436 -10.93 40.36 -1.60
C ALA A 436 -10.36 41.78 -1.74
N LYS A 437 -9.05 41.92 -1.91
CA LYS A 437 -8.37 43.19 -2.24
C LYS A 437 -8.68 43.59 -3.67
#